data_AF-A0A7C8KXA9-F1
#
_entry.id   AF-A0A7C8KXA9-F1
#
_cell.length_a   1.000
_cell.length_b   1.000
_cell.length_c   1.000
_cell.angle_alpha   90.00
_cell.angle_beta   90.00
_cell.angle_gamma   90.00
#
_symmetry.space_group_name_H-M   'P 1'
#
loop_
_entity.id
_entity.type
_entity.pdbx_description
1 polymer ?
#
loop_
_entity_poly.entity_id
_entity_poly.type
_entity_poly.pdbx_seq_one_letter_code
_entity_poly.pdbx_strand_id
1 'polypeptide(L)'
;MANFLIPAIIIPLLITIILSVIFKDKSKVDKGFRINYYGLSYRRKMIRTLIISPLLILTFIFIYLNGDMSMLAKISLGLFFLIASAGQLIYNFYMWKKNES
;
A
#
# COMPACT_ATOMS: atom_id res chain seq x y z
N MET A 1 -20.95 1.97 -17.47
CA MET A 1 -19.78 2.40 -16.65
C MET A 1 -19.30 1.32 -15.68
N ALA A 2 -20.20 0.56 -15.01
CA ALA A 2 -19.83 -0.50 -14.06
C ALA A 2 -18.96 -1.64 -14.62
N ASN A 3 -19.12 -2.00 -15.92
CA ASN A 3 -18.35 -3.10 -16.54
C ASN A 3 -16.84 -2.87 -16.59
N PHE A 4 -16.36 -1.63 -16.47
CA PHE A 4 -14.92 -1.32 -16.44
C PHE A 4 -14.34 -1.30 -15.01
N LEU A 5 -15.18 -1.17 -13.98
CA LEU A 5 -14.72 -1.11 -12.58
C LEU A 5 -14.26 -2.48 -12.08
N ILE A 6 -14.95 -3.55 -12.48
CA ILE A 6 -14.62 -4.93 -12.12
C ILE A 6 -13.19 -5.29 -12.59
N PRO A 7 -12.83 -5.18 -13.89
CA PRO A 7 -11.47 -5.45 -14.33
C PRO A 7 -10.45 -4.46 -13.75
N ALA A 8 -10.82 -3.20 -13.53
CA ALA A 8 -9.91 -2.20 -12.93
C ALA A 8 -9.48 -2.54 -11.50
N ILE A 9 -10.27 -3.31 -10.75
CA ILE A 9 -9.92 -3.75 -9.38
C ILE A 9 -9.29 -5.14 -9.41
N ILE A 10 -9.84 -6.07 -10.18
CA ILE A 10 -9.40 -7.48 -10.20
C ILE A 10 -7.98 -7.60 -10.78
N ILE A 11 -7.68 -6.89 -11.87
CA ILE A 11 -6.38 -7.03 -12.55
C ILE A 11 -5.21 -6.62 -11.63
N PRO A 12 -5.23 -5.44 -10.96
CA PRO A 12 -4.18 -5.10 -9.99
C PRO A 12 -4.07 -6.08 -8.82
N LEU A 13 -5.20 -6.62 -8.34
CA LEU A 13 -5.22 -7.63 -7.27
C LEU A 13 -4.53 -8.92 -7.71
N LEU A 14 -4.82 -9.42 -8.91
CA LEU A 14 -4.14 -10.61 -9.44
C LEU A 14 -2.65 -10.36 -9.64
N ILE A 15 -2.26 -9.21 -10.19
CA ILE A 15 -0.85 -8.84 -10.38
C ILE A 15 -0.11 -8.79 -9.04
N THR A 16 -0.72 -8.20 -8.00
CA THR A 16 -0.08 -8.13 -6.67
C THR A 16 0.11 -9.51 -6.05
N ILE A 17 -0.87 -10.42 -6.19
CA ILE A 17 -0.76 -11.81 -5.73
C ILE A 17 0.36 -12.54 -6.48
N ILE A 18 0.39 -12.46 -7.81
CA ILE A 18 1.42 -13.11 -8.64
C ILE A 18 2.82 -12.61 -8.25
N LEU A 19 2.99 -11.28 -8.11
CA LEU A 19 4.27 -10.70 -7.70
C LEU A 19 4.65 -11.08 -6.26
N SER A 20 3.68 -11.24 -5.36
CA SER A 20 3.91 -11.71 -3.99
C SER A 20 4.53 -13.10 -3.97
N VAL A 21 3.97 -14.02 -4.77
CA VAL A 21 4.43 -15.40 -4.85
C VAL A 21 5.81 -15.48 -5.49
N ILE A 22 6.03 -14.83 -6.63
CA ILE A 22 7.31 -14.89 -7.36
C ILE A 22 8.48 -14.36 -6.52
N PHE A 23 8.25 -13.35 -5.68
CA PHE A 23 9.31 -12.65 -4.94
C PHE A 23 9.43 -13.03 -3.46
N LYS A 24 8.65 -14.01 -2.98
CA LYS A 24 8.64 -14.42 -1.57
C LYS A 24 10.04 -14.76 -1.05
N ASP A 25 10.78 -15.60 -1.79
CA ASP A 25 12.10 -16.12 -1.38
C ASP A 25 13.27 -15.54 -2.19
N LYS A 26 13.02 -14.45 -2.94
CA LYS A 26 14.07 -13.75 -3.69
C LYS A 26 14.77 -12.72 -2.82
N SER A 27 16.07 -12.55 -3.06
CA SER A 27 16.90 -11.52 -2.40
C SER A 27 16.27 -10.14 -2.56
N LYS A 28 16.10 -9.44 -1.43
CA LYS A 28 15.53 -8.10 -1.41
C LYS A 28 16.58 -7.05 -1.77
N VAL A 29 16.17 -6.00 -2.48
CA VAL A 29 17.08 -4.96 -2.98
C VAL A 29 16.94 -3.67 -2.18
N ASP A 30 18.00 -3.29 -1.45
CA ASP A 30 18.08 -2.05 -0.65
C ASP A 30 18.79 -0.87 -1.34
N LYS A 31 19.57 -1.11 -2.41
CA LYS A 31 20.22 -0.07 -3.22
C LYS A 31 19.94 -0.28 -4.72
N GLY A 32 19.78 0.80 -5.49
CA GLY A 32 19.39 0.76 -6.92
C GLY A 32 17.88 0.81 -7.21
N PHE A 33 17.51 0.87 -8.49
CA PHE A 33 16.14 1.04 -8.95
C PHE A 33 15.36 -0.28 -8.94
N ARG A 34 14.18 -0.30 -8.30
CA ARG A 34 13.25 -1.44 -8.35
C ARG A 34 11.81 -0.95 -8.22
N ILE A 35 10.98 -1.28 -9.20
CA ILE A 35 9.57 -0.88 -9.25
C ILE A 35 8.73 -1.80 -8.36
N ASN A 36 8.88 -3.13 -8.52
CA ASN A 36 8.09 -4.13 -7.80
C ASN A 36 8.28 -4.03 -6.27
N TYR A 37 7.17 -3.82 -5.55
CA TYR A 37 7.12 -3.72 -4.10
C TYR A 37 7.68 -4.97 -3.40
N TYR A 38 7.34 -6.18 -3.87
CA TYR A 38 7.68 -7.42 -3.17
C TYR A 38 9.18 -7.75 -3.15
N GLY A 39 9.94 -7.22 -4.13
CA GLY A 39 11.39 -7.37 -4.21
C GLY A 39 12.20 -6.30 -3.45
N LEU A 40 11.55 -5.37 -2.77
CA LEU A 40 12.23 -4.33 -1.97
C LEU A 40 12.59 -4.84 -0.57
N SER A 41 13.67 -4.27 -0.01
CA SER A 41 14.00 -4.39 1.41
C SER A 41 12.87 -3.85 2.29
N TYR A 42 12.79 -4.37 3.51
CA TYR A 42 11.79 -3.92 4.48
C TYR A 42 12.00 -2.44 4.85
N ARG A 43 13.25 -1.99 4.94
CA ARG A 43 13.60 -0.58 5.11
C ARG A 43 12.99 0.32 4.03
N ARG A 44 13.16 -0.04 2.74
CA ARG A 44 12.62 0.76 1.63
C ARG A 44 11.10 0.74 1.57
N LYS A 45 10.49 -0.39 1.90
CA LYS A 45 9.03 -0.49 1.99
C LYS A 45 8.50 0.48 3.03
N MET A 46 9.13 0.55 4.20
CA MET A 46 8.80 1.51 5.26
C MET A 46 8.94 2.97 4.78
N ILE A 47 10.07 3.34 4.16
CA ILE A 47 10.29 4.70 3.64
C ILE A 47 9.23 5.05 2.58
N ARG A 48 8.90 4.11 1.68
CA ARG A 48 7.83 4.32 0.68
C ARG A 48 6.47 4.51 1.35
N THR A 49 6.12 3.74 2.38
CA THR A 49 4.87 3.93 3.12
C THR A 49 4.79 5.34 3.72
N LEU A 50 5.90 5.86 4.26
CA LEU A 50 5.98 7.22 4.81
C LEU A 50 5.92 8.32 3.73
N ILE A 51 6.52 8.10 2.55
CA ILE A 51 6.49 9.08 1.46
C ILE A 51 5.12 9.11 0.76
N ILE A 52 4.43 7.96 0.70
CA ILE A 52 3.11 7.85 0.07
C ILE A 52 2.00 8.28 1.04
N SER A 53 2.22 8.27 2.36
CA SER A 53 1.17 8.65 3.31
C SER A 53 0.66 10.09 3.14
N PRO A 54 1.46 11.12 2.81
CA PRO A 54 0.94 12.44 2.43
C PRO A 54 -0.01 12.39 1.22
N LEU A 55 0.32 11.59 0.21
CA LEU A 55 -0.53 11.44 -0.98
C LEU A 55 -1.86 10.76 -0.63
N LEU A 56 -1.83 9.80 0.29
CA LEU A 56 -3.03 9.16 0.82
C LEU A 56 -3.93 10.19 1.52
N ILE A 57 -3.36 11.10 2.32
CA ILE A 57 -4.09 12.18 2.99
C ILE A 57 -4.75 13.11 1.96
N LEU A 58 -4.02 13.53 0.93
CA LEU A 58 -4.57 14.37 -0.15
C LEU A 58 -5.74 13.68 -0.87
N THR A 59 -5.61 12.37 -1.11
CA THR A 59 -6.68 11.56 -1.72
C THR A 59 -7.92 11.53 -0.83
N PHE A 60 -7.75 11.41 0.49
CA PHE A 60 -8.85 11.49 1.44
C PHE A 60 -9.54 12.85 1.46
N ILE A 61 -8.78 13.94 1.44
CA ILE A 61 -9.33 15.30 1.36
C ILE A 61 -10.17 15.43 0.07
N PHE A 62 -9.66 14.95 -1.06
CA PHE A 62 -10.38 14.98 -2.32
C PHE A 62 -11.70 14.19 -2.26
N ILE A 63 -11.69 12.97 -1.72
CA ILE A 63 -12.90 12.14 -1.54
C ILE A 63 -13.86 12.80 -0.55
N TYR A 64 -13.36 13.46 0.49
CA TYR A 64 -14.21 14.14 1.47
C TYR A 64 -14.98 15.29 0.84
N LEU A 65 -14.30 16.11 0.03
CA LEU A 65 -14.87 17.29 -0.63
C LEU A 65 -15.78 16.95 -1.82
N ASN A 66 -15.46 15.92 -2.60
CA ASN A 66 -16.16 15.63 -3.86
C ASN A 66 -16.99 14.34 -3.84
N GLY A 67 -16.86 13.51 -2.81
CA GLY A 67 -17.53 12.22 -2.76
C GLY A 67 -18.96 12.31 -2.22
N ASP A 68 -19.90 11.66 -2.91
CA ASP A 68 -21.32 11.54 -2.53
C ASP A 68 -21.58 10.46 -1.46
N MET A 69 -20.54 10.02 -0.75
CA MET A 69 -20.64 9.04 0.32
C MET A 69 -21.20 9.66 1.61
N SER A 70 -21.94 8.86 2.39
CA SER A 70 -22.37 9.27 3.72
C SER A 70 -21.18 9.60 4.62
N MET A 71 -21.39 10.50 5.60
CA MET A 71 -20.33 10.87 6.54
C MET A 71 -19.75 9.66 7.27
N LEU A 72 -20.61 8.72 7.68
CA LEU A 72 -20.20 7.48 8.34
C LEU A 72 -19.29 6.65 7.41
N ALA A 73 -19.64 6.51 6.13
CA ALA A 73 -18.81 5.79 5.17
C ALA A 73 -17.44 6.47 4.95
N LYS A 74 -17.40 7.80 4.86
CA LYS A 74 -16.13 8.57 4.74
C LYS A 74 -15.21 8.34 5.95
N ILE A 75 -15.75 8.40 7.17
CA ILE A 75 -15.00 8.17 8.41
C ILE A 75 -14.50 6.73 8.48
N SER A 76 -15.37 5.74 8.21
CA SER A 76 -14.98 4.33 8.23
C SER A 76 -13.87 4.02 7.22
N LEU A 77 -13.94 4.60 6.02
CA LEU A 77 -12.90 4.47 5.01
C LEU A 77 -11.57 5.07 5.48
N GLY A 78 -11.59 6.29 6.02
CA GLY A 78 -10.41 6.94 6.59
C GLY A 78 -9.74 6.10 7.69
N LEU A 79 -10.54 5.59 8.61
CA LEU A 79 -10.05 4.76 9.72
C LEU A 79 -9.43 3.46 9.22
N PHE A 80 -10.08 2.78 8.27
CA PHE A 80 -9.58 1.54 7.67
C PHE A 80 -8.18 1.73 7.07
N PHE A 81 -8.00 2.77 6.26
CA PHE A 81 -6.71 3.04 5.63
C PHE A 81 -5.64 3.51 6.62
N LEU A 82 -6.03 4.24 7.66
CA LEU A 82 -5.10 4.63 8.73
C LEU A 82 -4.57 3.41 9.46
N ILE A 83 -5.46 2.48 9.86
CA ILE A 83 -5.08 1.22 10.52
C ILE A 83 -4.20 0.37 9.60
N ALA A 84 -4.59 0.23 8.34
CA ALA A 84 -3.81 -0.53 7.36
C ALA A 84 -2.41 0.05 7.16
N SER A 85 -2.29 1.37 7.03
CA SER A 85 -1.01 2.06 6.85
C SER A 85 -0.12 1.96 8.09
N ALA A 86 -0.70 2.11 9.28
CA ALA A 86 0.01 1.94 10.55
C ALA A 86 0.50 0.49 10.71
N GLY A 87 -0.36 -0.50 10.46
CA GLY A 87 0.00 -1.91 10.49
C GLY A 87 1.13 -2.25 9.51
N GLN A 88 1.07 -1.72 8.29
CA GLN A 88 2.12 -1.89 7.28
C GLN A 88 3.44 -1.25 7.70
N LEU A 89 3.41 -0.08 8.33
CA LEU A 89 4.60 0.60 8.83
C LEU A 89 5.25 -0.18 9.97
N ILE A 90 4.46 -0.63 10.95
CA ILE A 90 4.93 -1.43 12.09
C ILE A 90 5.53 -2.75 11.60
N TYR A 91 4.84 -3.47 10.70
CA TYR A 91 5.32 -4.73 10.16
C TYR A 91 6.66 -4.56 9.42
N ASN A 92 6.75 -3.55 8.54
CA ASN A 92 7.97 -3.29 7.80
C ASN A 92 9.12 -2.86 8.73
N PHE A 93 8.84 -2.07 9.76
CA PHE A 93 9.85 -1.69 10.76
C PHE A 93 10.37 -2.90 11.54
N TYR A 94 9.46 -3.76 12.03
CA TYR A 94 9.82 -4.98 12.75
C TYR A 94 10.67 -5.92 11.89
N MET A 95 10.27 -6.16 10.64
CA MET A 95 11.01 -7.04 9.74
C MET A 95 12.34 -6.46 9.28
N TRP A 96 12.44 -5.14 9.14
CA TRP A 96 13.71 -4.45 8.91
C TRP A 96 14.67 -4.68 10.08
N LYS A 97 14.18 -4.51 11.32
CA LYS A 97 14.98 -4.76 12.52
C LYS A 97 15.38 -6.23 12.70
N LYS A 98 14.56 -7.16 12.25
CA LYS A 98 14.81 -8.61 12.41
C LYS A 98 15.76 -9.18 11.37
N ASN A 99 15.67 -8.75 10.10
CA ASN A 99 16.34 -9.42 8.98
C ASN A 99 17.45 -8.59 8.33
N GLU A 100 17.51 -7.28 8.59
CA GLU A 100 18.33 -6.33 7.85
C GLU A 100 19.12 -5.37 8.77
N SER A 101 19.00 -5.49 10.10
CA SER A 101 19.66 -4.64 11.11
C SER A 101 20.46 -5.46 12.11
#